data_AF-A0A151ITF8-F1
#
_entry.id   AF-A0A151ITF8-F1
#
_cell.length_a   1.000
_cell.length_b   1.000
_cell.length_c   1.000
_cell.angle_alpha   90.00
_cell.angle_beta   90.00
_cell.angle_gamma   90.00
#
_symmetry.space_group_name_H-M   'P 1'
#
loop_
_entity.id
_entity.type
_entity.pdbx_description
1 polymer ?
#
loop_
_entity_poly.entity_id
_entity_poly.type
_entity_poly.pdbx_seq_one_letter_code
_entity_poly.pdbx_strand_id
1 'polypeptide(L)'
;MTVGNTKFIDSVNYLPMRLADSPKAFGLKDTSDKGNFPIFSGEECNELIGEAPNFNFDSVEGLVRCKVLPPRNLFHPVLPYRVRGKLLFALCRSCCEIFSQETCTHDRPDEREFEGTWVFCELRKAIEEGYLVTSVSEIWQYKVTRDDPNTQQGGLFAKYINFKKR
;
A
#
# COMPACT_ATOMS: atom_id res chain seq x y z
N MET A 1 -4.51 2.12 21.19
CA MET A 1 -5.91 1.70 20.98
C MET A 1 -5.95 0.17 21.07
N THR A 2 -6.88 -0.43 21.79
CA THR A 2 -6.94 -1.90 21.96
C THR A 2 -8.23 -2.39 21.31
N VAL A 3 -8.12 -3.36 20.40
CA VAL A 3 -9.28 -4.07 19.83
C VAL A 3 -9.05 -5.57 20.04
N GLY A 4 -9.87 -6.19 20.89
CA GLY A 4 -9.66 -7.57 21.34
C GLY A 4 -8.33 -7.76 22.07
N ASN A 5 -7.61 -8.85 21.75
CA ASN A 5 -6.27 -9.13 22.28
C ASN A 5 -5.15 -8.33 21.57
N THR A 6 -5.49 -7.50 20.57
CA THR A 6 -4.53 -6.75 19.77
C THR A 6 -4.42 -5.32 20.30
N LYS A 7 -3.22 -4.96 20.80
CA LYS A 7 -2.90 -3.60 21.25
C LYS A 7 -2.17 -2.85 20.13
N PHE A 8 -2.84 -1.85 19.56
CA PHE A 8 -2.22 -0.90 18.63
C PHE A 8 -1.45 0.14 19.44
N ILE A 9 -0.13 0.07 19.32
CA ILE A 9 0.83 1.00 19.91
C ILE A 9 1.33 1.86 18.75
N ASP A 10 0.99 3.15 18.74
CA ASP A 10 1.58 4.10 17.81
C ASP A 10 2.97 4.48 18.31
N SER A 11 4.00 3.87 17.72
CA SER A 11 5.41 4.06 18.11
C SER A 11 5.92 5.48 17.86
N VAL A 12 5.29 6.29 17.01
CA VAL A 12 5.77 7.63 16.65
C VAL A 12 5.51 8.63 17.78
N ASN A 13 4.37 8.49 18.47
CA ASN A 13 4.00 9.32 19.64
C ASN A 13 4.89 9.08 20.88
N TYR A 14 5.81 8.13 20.81
CA TYR A 14 6.59 7.68 21.95
C TYR A 14 8.10 7.88 21.79
N LEU A 15 8.58 8.33 20.63
CA LEU A 15 10.01 8.59 20.39
C LEU A 15 10.47 9.75 21.29
N PRO A 16 11.32 9.52 22.31
CA PRO A 16 11.74 10.57 23.24
C PRO A 16 12.82 11.50 22.63
N MET A 17 12.95 11.52 21.31
CA MET A 17 14.06 12.09 20.57
C MET A 17 13.57 12.71 19.25
N ARG A 18 14.36 13.62 18.68
CA ARG A 18 14.03 14.25 17.39
C ARG A 18 14.13 13.21 16.28
N LEU A 19 13.27 13.31 15.27
CA LEU A 19 13.30 12.42 14.10
C LEU A 19 14.65 12.46 13.37
N ALA A 20 15.33 13.61 13.37
CA ALA A 20 16.67 13.77 12.81
C ALA A 20 17.75 12.94 13.54
N ASP A 21 17.54 12.63 14.82
CA ASP A 21 18.47 11.81 15.62
C ASP A 21 18.19 10.31 15.49
N SER A 22 17.05 9.93 14.87
CA SER A 22 16.60 8.55 14.72
C SER A 22 17.66 7.63 14.08
N PRO A 23 18.34 8.02 12.98
CA PRO A 23 19.38 7.17 12.38
C PRO A 23 20.47 6.76 13.39
N LYS A 24 20.92 7.71 14.21
CA LYS A 24 21.94 7.48 15.24
C LYS A 24 21.45 6.54 16.33
N ALA A 25 20.21 6.69 16.81
CA ALA A 25 19.68 5.83 17.88
C ALA A 25 19.49 4.36 17.46
N PHE A 26 19.22 4.11 16.18
CA PHE A 26 19.10 2.74 15.66
C PHE A 26 20.42 2.17 15.12
N GLY A 27 21.54 2.90 15.29
CA GLY A 27 22.84 2.49 14.76
C GLY A 27 22.86 2.37 13.23
N LEU A 28 21.94 3.07 12.55
CA LEU A 28 21.99 3.20 11.11
C LEU A 28 23.21 4.07 10.79
N LYS A 29 24.08 3.58 9.90
CA LYS A 29 25.21 4.37 9.41
C LYS A 29 24.64 5.65 8.78
N ASP A 30 25.38 6.77 8.84
CA ASP A 30 25.04 8.05 8.20
C ASP A 30 24.96 7.97 6.66
N THR A 31 24.88 6.77 6.08
CA THR A 31 24.87 6.59 4.64
C THR A 31 23.46 6.73 4.09
N SER A 32 23.37 7.69 3.18
CA SER A 32 22.30 7.97 2.22
C SER A 32 21.95 6.78 1.31
N ASP A 33 22.34 5.55 1.67
CA ASP A 33 22.12 4.34 0.91
C ASP A 33 20.63 3.98 1.04
N LYS A 34 19.81 4.66 0.25
CA LYS A 34 18.45 4.19 -0.06
C LYS A 34 18.61 2.74 -0.49
N GLY A 35 17.92 1.83 0.20
CA GLY A 35 18.03 0.39 -0.06
C GLY A 35 17.83 0.05 -1.55
N ASN A 36 18.29 -1.13 -1.97
CA ASN A 36 17.99 -1.59 -3.32
C ASN A 36 16.51 -1.99 -3.42
N PHE A 37 15.79 -1.38 -4.37
CA PHE A 37 14.39 -1.66 -4.64
C PHE A 37 14.28 -2.22 -6.06
N PRO A 38 14.23 -3.56 -6.24
CA PRO A 38 13.97 -4.14 -7.55
C PRO A 38 12.70 -3.56 -8.17
N ILE A 39 12.81 -3.13 -9.43
CA ILE A 39 11.69 -2.61 -10.21
C ILE A 39 11.46 -3.58 -11.36
N PHE A 40 10.23 -4.10 -11.45
CA PHE A 40 9.79 -4.93 -12.55
C PHE A 40 8.91 -4.10 -13.48
N SER A 41 9.07 -4.28 -14.79
CA SER A 41 8.27 -3.58 -15.80
C SER A 41 8.01 -4.44 -17.02
N GLY A 42 6.89 -4.20 -17.72
CA GLY A 42 6.56 -4.96 -18.93
C GLY A 42 6.35 -6.45 -18.66
N GLU A 43 7.02 -7.31 -19.44
CA GLU A 43 6.89 -8.78 -19.34
C GLU A 43 7.36 -9.32 -17.98
N GLU A 44 8.31 -8.65 -17.32
CA GLU A 44 8.79 -9.04 -15.98
C GLU A 44 7.68 -8.99 -14.92
N CYS A 45 6.70 -8.09 -15.09
CA CYS A 45 5.51 -8.08 -14.24
C CYS A 45 4.72 -9.36 -14.44
N ASN A 46 4.49 -9.78 -15.69
CA ASN A 46 3.71 -10.97 -15.99
C ASN A 46 4.38 -12.25 -15.48
N GLU A 47 5.71 -12.32 -15.50
CA GLU A 47 6.45 -13.44 -14.89
C GLU A 47 6.25 -13.50 -13.37
N LEU A 48 6.17 -12.34 -12.71
CA LEU A 48 6.04 -12.25 -11.25
C LEU A 48 4.61 -12.52 -10.75
N ILE A 49 3.60 -11.98 -11.44
CA ILE A 49 2.20 -11.99 -10.98
C ILE A 49 1.24 -12.74 -11.92
N GLY A 50 1.72 -13.30 -13.02
CA GLY A 50 0.87 -13.89 -14.06
C GLY A 50 0.23 -12.87 -14.99
N GLU A 51 -0.75 -13.30 -15.77
CA GLU A 51 -1.43 -12.46 -16.78
C GLU A 51 -2.88 -12.12 -16.37
N ALA A 52 -3.39 -11.02 -16.94
CA ALA A 52 -4.79 -10.63 -16.79
C ALA A 52 -5.73 -11.75 -17.29
N PRO A 53 -6.91 -11.95 -16.66
CA PRO A 53 -7.44 -11.21 -15.50
C PRO A 53 -7.01 -11.78 -14.14
N ASN A 54 -6.21 -12.84 -14.11
CA ASN A 54 -5.94 -13.65 -12.91
C ASN A 54 -4.57 -13.32 -12.30
N PHE A 55 -4.30 -12.03 -12.10
CA PHE A 55 -3.07 -11.60 -11.43
C PHE A 55 -3.01 -12.11 -9.99
N ASN A 56 -1.86 -12.65 -9.60
CA ASN A 56 -1.58 -13.09 -8.24
C ASN A 56 -0.58 -12.13 -7.56
N PHE A 57 -1.03 -11.44 -6.51
CA PHE A 57 -0.23 -10.48 -5.75
C PHE A 57 0.27 -11.03 -4.40
N ASP A 58 0.14 -12.33 -4.13
CA ASP A 58 0.53 -12.92 -2.84
C ASP A 58 2.04 -12.86 -2.57
N SER A 59 2.85 -12.92 -3.64
CA SER A 59 4.31 -12.82 -3.59
C SER A 59 4.83 -11.38 -3.65
N VAL A 60 3.95 -10.40 -3.88
CA VAL A 60 4.33 -8.99 -4.05
C VAL A 60 4.36 -8.31 -2.69
N GLU A 61 5.54 -7.82 -2.32
CA GLU A 61 5.79 -7.04 -1.11
C GLU A 61 6.40 -5.70 -1.56
N GLY A 62 5.52 -4.73 -1.85
CA GLY A 62 5.89 -3.63 -2.73
C GLY A 62 4.88 -2.50 -2.89
N LEU A 63 5.22 -1.59 -3.81
CA LEU A 63 4.29 -0.69 -4.47
C LEU A 63 3.95 -1.26 -5.85
N VAL A 64 2.73 -1.04 -6.30
CA VAL A 64 2.25 -1.50 -7.61
C VAL A 64 1.59 -0.34 -8.34
N ARG A 65 2.07 -0.02 -9.54
CA ARG A 65 1.38 0.90 -10.47
C ARG A 65 0.51 0.10 -11.40
N CYS A 66 -0.80 0.31 -11.34
CA CYS A 66 -1.76 -0.46 -12.11
C CYS A 66 -3.01 0.34 -12.45
N LYS A 67 -3.84 -0.24 -13.32
CA LYS A 67 -5.22 0.18 -13.56
C LYS A 67 -6.16 -0.75 -12.83
N VAL A 68 -7.13 -0.16 -12.15
CA VAL A 68 -8.11 -0.87 -11.33
C VAL A 68 -9.51 -0.40 -11.69
N LEU A 69 -10.40 -1.35 -11.94
CA LEU A 69 -11.82 -1.13 -12.12
C LEU A 69 -12.54 -1.39 -10.80
N PRO A 70 -13.15 -0.36 -10.17
CA PRO A 70 -13.92 -0.55 -8.96
C PRO A 70 -15.24 -1.29 -9.20
N PRO A 71 -15.77 -2.00 -8.19
CA PRO A 71 -17.15 -2.50 -8.20
C PRO A 71 -18.16 -1.34 -8.20
N ARG A 72 -19.42 -1.62 -8.53
CA ARG A 72 -20.48 -0.59 -8.66
C ARG A 72 -21.01 -0.07 -7.33
N ASN A 73 -21.18 -0.95 -6.35
CA ASN A 73 -21.97 -0.71 -5.15
C ASN A 73 -21.19 -1.06 -3.88
N LEU A 74 -19.95 -0.57 -3.77
CA LEU A 74 -19.16 -0.77 -2.57
C LEU A 74 -19.39 0.39 -1.59
N PHE A 75 -19.78 0.06 -0.37
CA PHE A 75 -20.15 1.06 0.64
C PHE A 75 -18.95 1.90 1.11
N HIS A 76 -17.78 1.27 1.27
CA HIS A 76 -16.53 1.95 1.63
C HIS A 76 -15.49 1.72 0.53
N PRO A 77 -15.27 2.68 -0.39
CA PRO A 77 -14.21 2.55 -1.39
C PRO A 77 -12.84 2.44 -0.72
N VAL A 78 -12.00 1.52 -1.22
CA VAL A 78 -10.73 1.15 -0.56
C VAL A 78 -9.57 2.03 -1.02
N LEU A 79 -9.48 2.25 -2.33
CA LEU A 79 -8.29 2.85 -2.93
C LEU A 79 -8.40 4.38 -2.96
N PRO A 80 -7.39 5.09 -2.44
CA PRO A 80 -7.33 6.53 -2.54
C PRO A 80 -7.00 6.97 -3.98
N TYR A 81 -7.60 8.08 -4.41
CA TYR A 81 -7.31 8.76 -5.67
C TYR A 81 -7.18 10.26 -5.46
N ARG A 82 -6.09 10.86 -5.97
CA ARG A 82 -5.85 12.31 -5.86
C ARG A 82 -6.29 13.02 -7.13
N VAL A 83 -7.19 13.98 -6.99
CA VAL A 83 -7.68 14.79 -8.11
C VAL A 83 -7.93 16.23 -7.68
N ARG A 84 -7.48 17.19 -8.49
CA ARG A 84 -7.51 18.65 -8.21
C ARG A 84 -7.10 19.02 -6.78
N GLY A 85 -6.02 18.41 -6.28
CA GLY A 85 -5.47 18.68 -4.95
C GLY A 85 -6.22 18.05 -3.78
N LYS A 86 -7.30 17.29 -4.03
CA LYS A 86 -8.07 16.57 -3.00
C LYS A 86 -7.80 15.07 -3.06
N LEU A 87 -7.79 14.42 -1.90
CA LEU A 87 -7.76 12.96 -1.77
C LEU A 87 -9.20 12.46 -1.67
N LEU A 88 -9.62 11.60 -2.59
CA LEU A 88 -10.96 11.05 -2.65
C LEU A 88 -10.94 9.52 -2.68
N PHE A 89 -12.02 8.93 -2.17
CA PHE A 89 -12.29 7.50 -2.21
C PHE A 89 -13.58 7.33 -3.03
N ALA A 90 -13.45 6.88 -4.28
CA ALA A 90 -14.54 6.87 -5.25
C ALA A 90 -14.56 5.57 -6.07
N LEU A 91 -15.68 5.29 -6.72
CA LEU A 91 -15.89 4.09 -7.55
C LEU A 91 -15.93 4.38 -9.06
N CYS A 92 -15.69 5.63 -9.45
CA CYS A 92 -15.63 6.05 -10.84
C CYS A 92 -14.69 7.24 -10.98
N ARG A 93 -13.65 7.08 -11.82
CA ARG A 93 -12.70 8.15 -12.17
C ARG A 93 -13.38 9.38 -12.76
N SER A 94 -14.17 9.23 -13.82
CA SER A 94 -14.85 10.37 -14.47
C SER A 94 -15.73 11.18 -13.49
N CYS A 95 -16.52 10.53 -12.64
CA CYS A 95 -17.32 11.24 -11.62
C CYS A 95 -16.45 11.99 -10.61
N CYS A 96 -15.34 11.37 -10.19
CA CYS A 96 -14.40 11.92 -9.24
C CYS A 96 -13.70 13.18 -9.81
N GLU A 97 -13.34 13.18 -11.09
CA GLU A 97 -12.68 14.30 -11.77
C GLU A 97 -13.53 15.57 -11.84
N ILE A 98 -14.85 15.42 -12.00
CA ILE A 98 -15.78 16.55 -12.01
C ILE A 98 -16.42 16.83 -10.65
N PHE A 99 -16.07 16.07 -9.61
CA PHE A 99 -16.69 16.12 -8.27
C PHE A 99 -18.22 15.95 -8.32
N SER A 100 -18.71 15.09 -9.22
CA SER A 100 -20.14 14.81 -9.32
C SER A 100 -20.63 14.09 -8.06
N GLN A 101 -21.78 14.52 -7.56
CA GLN A 101 -22.52 13.88 -6.46
C GLN A 101 -23.77 13.15 -6.96
N GLU A 102 -24.02 13.17 -8.27
CA GLU A 102 -25.17 12.52 -8.86
C GLU A 102 -24.94 11.01 -9.00
N THR A 103 -26.02 10.28 -9.28
CA THR A 103 -25.93 8.84 -9.56
C THR A 103 -25.07 8.64 -10.80
N CYS A 104 -24.01 7.84 -10.67
CA CYS A 104 -23.08 7.58 -11.76
C CYS A 104 -23.78 6.81 -12.90
N THR A 105 -23.73 7.37 -14.11
CA THR A 105 -24.27 6.78 -15.34
C THR A 105 -23.20 6.22 -16.28
N HIS A 106 -21.91 6.28 -15.90
CA HIS A 106 -20.82 5.79 -16.73
C HIS A 106 -20.85 4.26 -16.77
N ASP A 107 -21.15 3.65 -17.90
CA ASP A 107 -21.22 2.18 -18.01
C ASP A 107 -19.91 1.54 -18.44
N ARG A 108 -19.09 2.27 -19.19
CA ARG A 108 -17.87 1.73 -19.76
C ARG A 108 -16.75 1.61 -18.71
N PRO A 109 -16.00 0.50 -18.68
CA PRO A 109 -14.89 0.32 -17.73
C PRO A 109 -13.84 1.43 -17.78
N ASP A 110 -13.44 1.87 -18.97
CA ASP A 110 -12.39 2.87 -19.20
C ASP A 110 -12.73 4.27 -18.63
N GLU A 111 -14.02 4.58 -18.49
CA GLU A 111 -14.48 5.82 -17.84
C GLU A 111 -14.37 5.73 -16.31
N ARG A 112 -14.42 4.52 -15.75
CA ARG A 112 -14.48 4.29 -14.31
C ARG A 112 -13.14 3.93 -13.70
N GLU A 113 -12.28 3.28 -14.46
CA GLU A 113 -10.97 2.80 -14.04
C GLU A 113 -10.09 3.92 -13.49
N PHE A 114 -9.37 3.58 -12.43
CA PHE A 114 -8.33 4.43 -11.87
C PHE A 114 -6.97 3.89 -12.28
N GLU A 115 -6.07 4.77 -12.68
CA GLU A 115 -4.65 4.49 -12.80
C GLU A 115 -3.93 5.13 -11.62
N GLY A 116 -3.09 4.36 -10.93
CA GLY A 116 -2.41 4.83 -9.74
C GLY A 116 -1.38 3.86 -9.21
N THR A 117 -0.70 4.28 -8.15
CA THR A 117 0.28 3.48 -7.42
C THR A 117 -0.22 3.24 -6.01
N TRP A 118 -0.36 1.98 -5.62
CA TRP A 118 -0.84 1.58 -4.29
C TRP A 118 0.11 0.60 -3.64
N VAL A 119 0.09 0.52 -2.31
CA VAL A 119 0.83 -0.51 -1.57
C VAL A 119 0.16 -1.85 -1.80
N PHE A 120 0.95 -2.92 -1.93
CA PHE A 120 0.43 -4.27 -2.21
C PHE A 120 -0.71 -4.69 -1.25
N CYS A 121 -0.66 -4.29 0.04
CA CYS A 121 -1.68 -4.62 1.02
C CYS A 121 -3.01 -3.89 0.77
N GLU A 122 -2.96 -2.63 0.30
CA GLU A 122 -4.16 -1.89 -0.12
C GLU A 122 -4.75 -2.51 -1.38
N LEU A 123 -3.91 -2.90 -2.34
CA LEU A 123 -4.34 -3.52 -3.58
C LEU A 123 -4.99 -4.89 -3.34
N ARG A 124 -4.36 -5.74 -2.52
CA ARG A 124 -4.94 -7.02 -2.09
C ARG A 124 -6.29 -6.82 -1.42
N LYS A 125 -6.38 -5.84 -0.52
CA LYS A 125 -7.65 -5.53 0.14
C LYS A 125 -8.72 -5.06 -0.86
N ALA A 126 -8.34 -4.26 -1.85
CA ALA A 126 -9.27 -3.83 -2.89
C ALA A 126 -9.78 -5.02 -3.73
N ILE A 127 -8.91 -5.97 -4.08
CA ILE A 127 -9.30 -7.19 -4.81
C ILE A 127 -10.31 -8.01 -3.99
N GLU A 128 -10.09 -8.17 -2.69
CA GLU A 128 -11.06 -8.84 -1.79
C GLU A 128 -12.44 -8.14 -1.77
N GLU A 129 -12.48 -6.82 -1.89
CA GLU A 129 -13.71 -6.01 -1.95
C GLU A 129 -14.31 -5.94 -3.37
N GLY A 130 -13.77 -6.71 -4.33
CA GLY A 130 -14.32 -6.86 -5.68
C GLY A 130 -13.78 -5.89 -6.73
N TYR A 131 -12.65 -5.23 -6.47
CA TYR A 131 -11.93 -4.49 -7.51
C TYR A 131 -11.26 -5.46 -8.48
N LEU A 132 -11.25 -5.09 -9.77
CA LEU A 132 -10.56 -5.85 -10.82
C LEU A 132 -9.31 -5.09 -11.25
N VAL A 133 -8.15 -5.73 -11.20
CA VAL A 133 -6.92 -5.16 -11.76
C VAL A 133 -6.89 -5.45 -13.25
N THR A 134 -6.92 -4.41 -14.08
CA THR A 134 -7.05 -4.57 -15.54
C THR A 134 -5.71 -4.51 -16.27
N SER A 135 -4.72 -3.82 -15.71
CA SER A 135 -3.35 -3.84 -16.20
C SER A 135 -2.36 -3.47 -15.11
N VAL A 136 -1.17 -4.05 -15.11
CA VAL A 136 -0.06 -3.68 -14.22
C VAL A 136 1.07 -3.09 -15.06
N SER A 137 1.55 -1.91 -14.68
CA SER A 137 2.63 -1.21 -15.39
C SER A 137 3.99 -1.49 -14.75
N GLU A 138 4.08 -1.32 -13.43
CA GLU A 138 5.35 -1.36 -12.69
C GLU A 138 5.11 -1.94 -11.30
N ILE A 139 6.07 -2.74 -10.83
CA ILE A 139 6.11 -3.27 -9.45
C ILE A 139 7.44 -2.88 -8.82
N TRP A 140 7.39 -2.16 -7.70
CA TRP A 140 8.57 -1.85 -6.88
C TRP A 140 8.58 -2.76 -5.67
N GLN A 141 9.48 -3.74 -5.65
CA GLN A 141 9.61 -4.67 -4.53
C GLN A 141 10.58 -4.12 -3.49
N TYR A 142 10.26 -4.30 -2.21
CA TYR A 142 11.17 -3.99 -1.12
C TYR A 142 11.47 -5.23 -0.28
N LYS A 143 12.68 -5.26 0.29
CA LYS A 143 13.06 -6.32 1.23
C LYS A 143 12.28 -6.15 2.52
N VAL A 144 11.36 -7.07 2.79
CA VAL A 144 10.64 -7.12 4.07
C VAL A 144 11.49 -7.86 5.10
N THR A 145 11.59 -7.27 6.29
CA THR A 145 12.10 -7.96 7.47
C THR A 145 10.98 -7.99 8.50
N ARG A 146 10.64 -9.18 9.00
CA ARG A 146 9.66 -9.35 10.07
C ARG A 146 10.40 -9.60 11.38
N ASP A 147 9.88 -9.03 12.46
CA ASP A 147 10.35 -9.32 13.82
C ASP A 147 9.84 -10.69 14.24
N ASP A 148 10.73 -11.53 14.76
CA ASP A 148 10.38 -12.81 15.37
C ASP A 148 10.15 -12.63 16.87
N PRO A 149 8.91 -12.85 17.38
CA PRO A 149 8.57 -12.66 18.78
C PRO A 149 9.41 -13.49 19.76
N ASN A 150 9.91 -14.65 19.33
CA ASN A 150 10.62 -15.59 20.18
C ASN A 150 12.11 -15.26 20.28
N THR A 151 12.72 -14.85 19.16
CA THR A 151 14.16 -14.56 19.11
C THR A 151 14.47 -13.07 19.35
N GLN A 152 13.46 -12.19 19.29
CA GLN A 152 13.61 -10.72 19.35
C GLN A 152 14.61 -10.19 18.31
N GLN A 153 14.75 -10.94 17.22
CA GLN A 153 15.60 -10.61 16.09
C GLN A 153 14.72 -10.30 14.86
N GLY A 154 15.07 -9.24 14.15
CA GLY A 154 14.31 -8.75 13.00
C GLY A 154 13.58 -7.44 13.31
N GLY A 155 13.22 -6.68 12.27
CA GLY A 155 12.55 -5.38 12.40
C GLY A 155 13.45 -4.26 12.93
N LEU A 156 13.49 -3.13 12.20
CA LEU A 156 14.31 -1.96 12.57
C LEU A 156 14.02 -1.42 13.98
N PHE A 157 12.77 -1.54 14.44
CA PHE A 157 12.29 -0.98 15.69
C PHE A 157 12.11 -1.99 16.83
N ALA A 158 12.40 -3.27 16.63
CA ALA A 158 12.10 -4.33 17.61
C ALA A 158 12.74 -4.07 18.98
N LYS A 159 14.03 -3.70 18.99
CA LYS A 159 14.76 -3.32 20.22
C LYS A 159 14.06 -2.20 21.00
N TYR A 160 13.58 -1.18 20.28
CA TYR A 160 12.92 -0.01 20.89
C TYR A 160 11.53 -0.36 21.44
N ILE A 161 10.72 -1.11 20.69
CA ILE A 161 9.37 -1.50 21.13
C ILE A 161 9.45 -2.43 22.34
N ASN A 162 10.39 -3.38 22.33
CA ASN A 162 10.58 -4.33 23.43
C ASN A 162 11.17 -3.68 24.67
N PHE A 163 11.98 -2.62 24.53
CA PHE A 163 12.46 -1.82 25.66
C PHE A 163 11.30 -1.22 26.48
N LYS A 164 10.18 -0.87 25.83
CA LYS A 164 8.99 -0.30 26.49
C LYS A 164 8.00 -1.33 27.06
N LYS A 165 8.28 -2.63 26.93
CA LYS A 165 7.45 -3.72 27.48
C LYS A 165 7.94 -4.25 28.85
N ARG A 166 9.04 -3.73 29.39
CA ARG A 166 9.44 -3.91 30.80
C ARG A 166 8.77 -2.84 31.66
#